data_AF-A0A2G7GS59-F1
#
_entry.id   AF-A0A2G7GS59-F1
#
_cell.length_a   1.000
_cell.length_b   1.000
_cell.length_c   1.000
_cell.angle_alpha   90.00
_cell.angle_beta   90.00
_cell.angle_gamma   90.00
#
_symmetry.space_group_name_H-M   'P 1'
#
loop_
_entity.id
_entity.type
_entity.pdbx_description
1 polymer ?
#
loop_
_entity_poly.entity_id
_entity_poly.type
_entity_poly.pdbx_seq_one_letter_code
_entity_poly.pdbx_strand_id
1 'polypeptide(L)' 'MDPVFLQIGSFAIAWYGVLITLGIVAGVWVGTKMARERGLDVDLFNDMILWMI' A
#
# COMPACT_ATOMS: atom_id res chain seq x y z
N MET A 1 -13.45 -19.63 11.65
CA MET A 1 -12.47 -18.81 10.90
C MET A 1 -12.61 -17.41 11.43
N ASP A 2 -11.79 -17.03 12.39
CA ASP A 2 -11.88 -15.72 13.03
C ASP A 2 -11.45 -14.63 12.03
N PRO A 3 -12.34 -13.68 11.69
CA PRO A 3 -12.03 -12.64 10.69
C PRO A 3 -11.06 -11.58 11.22
N VAL A 4 -10.76 -11.61 12.52
CA VAL A 4 -9.96 -10.63 13.24
C VAL A 4 -8.51 -11.09 13.29
N PHE A 5 -7.61 -10.31 12.69
CA PHE A 5 -6.17 -10.51 12.75
C PHE A 5 -5.60 -10.00 14.08
N LEU A 6 -5.99 -8.79 14.47
CA LEU A 6 -5.45 -8.12 15.65
C LEU A 6 -6.52 -7.22 16.26
N GLN A 7 -6.76 -7.37 17.55
CA GLN A 7 -7.71 -6.55 18.29
C GLN A 7 -6.94 -5.63 19.24
N ILE A 8 -6.97 -4.33 19.00
CA ILE A 8 -6.36 -3.31 19.86
C ILE A 8 -7.51 -2.52 20.50
N GLY A 9 -7.89 -2.91 21.72
CA GLY A 9 -9.03 -2.31 22.43
C GLY A 9 -10.35 -2.50 21.69
N SER A 10 -11.00 -1.40 21.28
CA SER A 10 -12.24 -1.38 20.49
C SER A 10 -12.02 -1.48 18.97
N PHE A 11 -10.77 -1.45 18.49
CA PHE A 11 -10.45 -1.58 17.07
C PHE A 11 -10.10 -3.03 16.72
N ALA A 12 -10.93 -3.64 15.87
CA ALA A 12 -10.68 -4.95 15.28
C ALA A 12 -10.08 -4.79 13.88
N ILE A 13 -8.80 -5.12 13.73
CA ILE A 13 -8.13 -5.20 12.43
C ILE A 13 -8.50 -6.56 11.84
N ALA A 14 -9.23 -6.54 10.73
CA ALA A 14 -9.58 -7.76 10.03
C ALA A 14 -8.46 -8.21 9.07
N TRP A 15 -8.36 -9.51 8.82
CA TRP A 15 -7.38 -10.09 7.90
C TRP A 15 -7.43 -9.48 6.48
N TYR A 16 -8.63 -9.15 5.99
CA TYR A 16 -8.76 -8.49 4.69
C TYR A 16 -8.09 -7.11 4.67
N GLY A 17 -8.16 -6.35 5.77
CA GLY A 17 -7.51 -5.04 5.87
C GLY A 17 -5.99 -5.15 5.86
N VAL A 18 -5.45 -6.20 6.51
CA VAL A 18 -4.01 -6.50 6.52
C VAL A 18 -3.53 -6.84 5.11
N LEU A 19 -4.24 -7.73 4.41
CA LEU A 19 -3.89 -8.13 3.06
C LEU A 19 -3.99 -6.97 2.06
N ILE A 20 -5.02 -6.13 2.17
CA ILE A 20 -5.17 -4.92 1.35
C ILE A 20 -4.02 -3.95 1.60
N THR A 21 -3.71 -3.66 2.87
CA THR A 21 -2.61 -2.75 3.23
C THR A 21 -1.27 -3.27 2.72
N LEU A 22 -1.00 -4.57 2.88
CA LEU A 22 0.21 -5.20 2.35
C LEU A 22 0.28 -5.09 0.82
N GLY A 23 -0.83 -5.31 0.12
CA GLY A 23 -0.91 -5.17 -1.34
C GLY A 23 -0.63 -3.74 -1.80
N ILE A 24 -1.19 -2.75 -1.12
CA ILE A 24 -0.94 -1.32 -1.42
C ILE A 24 0.53 -0.98 -1.20
N VAL A 25 1.10 -1.33 -0.05
CA VAL A 25 2.50 -1.03 0.28
C VAL A 25 3.45 -1.71 -0.71
N ALA A 26 3.21 -2.98 -1.05
CA ALA A 26 4.01 -3.69 -2.03
C ALA A 26 3.87 -3.08 -3.44
N GLY A 27 2.66 -2.72 -3.84
CA GLY A 27 2.38 -2.09 -5.14
C GLY A 27 3.08 -0.74 -5.28
N VAL A 28 2.99 0.10 -4.25
CA VAL A 28 3.71 1.38 -4.20
C VAL A 28 5.21 1.13 -4.29
N TRP A 29 5.78 0.27 -3.43
CA TRP A 29 7.21 0.00 -3.40
C TRP A 29 7.76 -0.51 -4.73
N VAL A 30 7.07 -1.46 -5.37
CA VAL A 30 7.44 -1.96 -6.70
C VAL A 30 7.30 -0.86 -7.75
N GLY A 31 6.22 -0.09 -7.72
CA GLY A 31 6.02 1.05 -8.62
C GLY A 31 7.14 2.08 -8.51
N THR A 32 7.51 2.49 -7.29
CA THR A 32 8.59 3.46 -7.07
C THR A 32 9.94 2.91 -7.50
N LYS A 33 10.21 1.62 -7.24
CA LYS A 33 11.45 0.95 -7.67
C LYS A 33 11.54 0.90 -9.20
N MET A 34 10.46 0.53 -9.87
CA MET A 34 10.40 0.42 -11.32
C MET A 34 10.44 1.78 -12.02
N ALA A 35 9.84 2.81 -11.42
CA ALA A 35 9.97 4.20 -11.87
C ALA A 35 11.43 4.66 -11.80
N ARG A 36 12.11 4.42 -10.67
CA ARG A 36 13.53 4.75 -10.49
C ARG A 36 14.44 3.98 -11.45
N GLU A 37 14.22 2.69 -11.66
CA GLU A 37 14.99 1.86 -12.60
C GLU A 37 14.84 2.31 -14.06
N ARG A 38 13.69 2.89 -14.40
CA ARG A 38 13.41 3.41 -15.75
C ARG A 38 13.87 4.87 -15.95
N GLY A 39 14.49 5.48 -14.94
CA GLY A 39 14.89 6.90 -14.98
C GLY A 39 13.70 7.85 -15.06
N LEU A 40 12.51 7.39 -14.67
CA LEU A 40 11.33 8.23 -14.56
C LEU A 40 11.44 9.07 -13.29
N ASP A 41 11.01 10.33 -13.42
CA ASP A 41 11.01 11.26 -12.30
C ASP A 41 10.10 10.73 -11.20
N VAL A 42 10.73 10.32 -10.08
CA VAL A 42 10.03 9.68 -8.96
C VAL A 42 9.08 10.66 -8.30
N ASP A 43 9.37 11.96 -8.38
CA ASP A 43 8.52 13.01 -7.85
C ASP A 43 7.23 13.13 -8.69
N LEU A 44 7.34 13.11 -10.03
CA LEU A 44 6.18 13.07 -10.92
C LEU A 44 5.33 11.80 -10.71
N PHE A 45 5.99 10.65 -10.52
CA PHE A 45 5.30 9.38 -10.29
C PHE A 45 4.56 9.35 -8.94
N ASN A 46 5.16 9.90 -7.89
CA ASN A 46 4.50 10.06 -6.59
C ASN A 46 3.32 11.04 -6.68
N ASP A 47 3.46 12.17 -7.39
CA ASP A 47 2.37 13.12 -7.63
C ASP A 47 1.21 12.47 -8.40
N MET A 48 1.50 11.63 -9.41
CA MET A 48 0.47 10.90 -10.15
C MET A 48 -0.28 9.88 -9.26
N ILE A 49 0.43 9.15 -8.38
CA ILE A 49 -0.20 8.22 -7.45
C ILE A 49 -1.09 8.96 -6.46
N LEU A 50 -0.60 10.08 -5.91
CA LEU A 50 -1.37 10.95 -5.01
C LEU A 50 -2.62 11.51 -5.66
N TRP A 51 -2.58 11.80 -6.96
CA TRP A 51 -3.73 12.32 -7.70
C TRP A 51 -4.76 11.25 -8.08
N MET A 52 -4.37 9.97 -8.09
CA MET A 52 -5.25 8.86 -8.48
C MET A 52 -6.09 8.31 -7.32
N ILE A 53 -5.82 8.75 -6.10
CA ILE A 53 -6.54 8.44 -4.86
C ILE A 53 -7.60 9.51 -4.61
#